data_AF-A0A959G8A5-F1
#
_entry.id   AF-A0A959G8A5-F1
#
_cell.length_a   1.000
_cell.length_b   1.000
_cell.length_c   1.000
_cell.angle_alpha   90.00
_cell.angle_beta   90.00
_cell.angle_gamma   90.00
#
_symmetry.space_group_name_H-M   'P 1'
#
loop_
_entity.id
_entity.type
_entity.pdbx_description
1 polymer ?
#
loop_
_entity_poly.entity_id
_entity_poly.type
_entity_poly.pdbx_seq_one_letter_code
_entity_poly.pdbx_strand_id
1 'polypeptide(L)'
;MVLVSCSPKPYYYHIEKDSNRLLMQGRSLVNKDKKYFEAIEKLDSIQCYNDLACRMKYFYLAKAYANIDTSISYKYLEKAVMSGQLLRYIDHENFPYFVDVDYLNDLEEDFLVKKRENELFKILKKITNEDQRIRQICNDRSLKCGNEINFVDSINYKTLDSLVSIYGWPGFAKIGYFEPEKSFPIPELIILHSDKPTNYKYLDIIRKSCLRNEESWSKYQMIVSNILMRYNFKRTNI
;
A
#
# COMPACT_ATOMS: atom_id res chain seq x y z
N MET A 1 -11.65 15.12 -39.22
CA MET A 1 -12.40 15.46 -38.00
C MET A 1 -11.42 15.40 -36.84
N VAL A 2 -10.94 16.56 -36.37
CA VAL A 2 -9.94 16.63 -35.30
C VAL A 2 -10.70 16.56 -33.98
N LEU A 3 -10.57 15.45 -33.26
CA LEU A 3 -11.08 15.32 -31.89
C LEU A 3 -10.18 16.14 -30.97
N VAL A 4 -10.60 17.36 -30.67
CA VAL A 4 -10.02 18.18 -29.62
C VAL A 4 -10.36 17.50 -28.29
N SER A 5 -9.35 16.91 -27.63
CA SER A 5 -9.51 16.39 -26.27
C SER A 5 -9.70 17.56 -25.31
N CYS A 6 -10.95 17.89 -25.00
CA CYS A 6 -11.28 18.78 -23.89
C CYS A 6 -10.87 18.08 -22.58
N SER A 7 -9.65 18.36 -22.11
CA SER A 7 -9.25 17.99 -20.76
C SER A 7 -10.15 18.73 -19.76
N PRO A 8 -10.81 18.04 -18.81
CA PRO A 8 -11.61 18.69 -17.77
C PRO A 8 -10.66 19.37 -16.78
N LYS A 9 -10.25 20.61 -17.07
CA LYS A 9 -9.32 21.38 -16.22
C LYS A 9 -9.87 22.60 -15.45
N PRO A 10 -11.14 23.05 -15.55
CA PRO A 10 -11.58 24.17 -14.71
C PRO A 10 -12.13 23.77 -13.34
N TYR A 11 -12.81 22.63 -13.18
CA TYR A 11 -13.52 22.30 -11.94
C TYR A 11 -12.60 21.95 -10.75
N TYR A 12 -11.53 21.19 -10.99
CA TYR A 12 -10.61 20.78 -9.92
C TYR A 12 -9.83 21.95 -9.31
N TYR A 13 -9.51 22.97 -10.10
CA TYR A 13 -8.71 24.11 -9.65
C TYR A 13 -9.43 24.99 -8.63
N HIS A 14 -10.75 25.18 -8.79
CA HIS A 14 -11.55 25.98 -7.86
C HIS A 14 -11.71 25.29 -6.49
N ILE A 15 -11.96 23.98 -6.52
CA ILE A 15 -12.12 23.15 -5.32
C ILE A 15 -10.84 23.15 -4.47
N GLU A 16 -9.66 23.07 -5.10
CA GLU A 16 -8.38 23.08 -4.40
C GLU A 16 -8.08 24.44 -3.76
N LYS A 17 -8.42 25.55 -4.42
CA LYS A 17 -8.24 26.91 -3.88
C LYS A 17 -9.11 27.15 -2.65
N ASP A 18 -10.36 26.71 -2.67
CA ASP A 18 -11.27 26.85 -1.53
C ASP A 18 -10.85 25.96 -0.36
N SER A 19 -10.42 24.73 -0.63
CA SER A 19 -9.88 23.81 0.39
C SER A 19 -8.66 24.39 1.09
N ASN A 20 -7.71 24.98 0.35
CA ASN A 20 -6.53 25.62 0.92
C ASN A 20 -6.88 26.85 1.76
N ARG A 21 -7.85 27.66 1.32
CA ARG A 21 -8.33 28.81 2.09
C ARG A 21 -8.95 28.35 3.42
N LEU A 22 -9.84 27.37 3.39
CA LEU A 22 -10.47 26.81 4.59
C LEU A 22 -9.43 26.19 5.52
N LEU A 23 -8.42 25.50 4.99
CA LEU A 23 -7.33 24.93 5.77
C LEU A 23 -6.51 26.02 6.49
N MET A 24 -6.18 27.11 5.80
CA MET A 24 -5.44 28.24 6.40
C MET A 24 -6.28 28.94 7.47
N GLN A 25 -7.59 29.10 7.25
CA GLN A 25 -8.51 29.66 8.24
C GLN A 25 -8.63 28.75 9.47
N GLY A 26 -8.88 27.45 9.27
CA GLY A 26 -8.93 26.46 10.34
C GLY A 26 -7.64 26.46 11.16
N ARG A 27 -6.48 26.45 10.50
CA ARG A 27 -5.16 26.57 11.15
C ARG A 27 -5.05 27.83 12.04
N SER A 28 -5.45 29.00 11.52
CA SER A 28 -5.43 30.25 12.30
C SER A 28 -6.31 30.14 13.54
N LEU A 29 -7.54 29.63 13.36
CA LEU A 29 -8.50 29.47 14.44
C LEU A 29 -8.00 28.52 15.53
N VAL A 30 -7.32 27.43 15.16
CA VAL A 30 -6.72 26.50 16.13
C VAL A 30 -5.51 27.11 16.84
N ASN A 31 -4.55 27.65 16.09
CA ASN A 31 -3.23 28.01 16.64
C ASN A 31 -3.19 29.40 17.28
N LYS A 32 -3.85 30.37 16.66
CA LYS A 32 -3.75 31.78 17.05
C LYS A 32 -4.96 32.19 17.88
N ASP A 33 -6.16 31.92 17.36
CA ASP A 33 -7.38 32.49 17.91
C ASP A 33 -8.02 31.58 18.98
N LYS A 34 -7.58 30.31 19.08
CA LYS A 34 -8.08 29.28 20.01
C LYS A 34 -9.61 29.09 19.96
N LYS A 35 -10.19 29.29 18.78
CA LYS A 35 -11.62 29.14 18.49
C LYS A 35 -11.90 27.75 17.93
N TYR A 36 -11.85 26.74 18.80
CA TYR A 36 -11.81 25.34 18.37
C TYR A 36 -13.08 24.85 17.66
N PHE A 37 -14.28 25.23 18.11
CA PHE A 37 -15.52 24.85 17.44
C PHE A 37 -15.65 25.47 16.03
N GLU A 38 -15.33 26.76 15.88
CA GLU A 38 -15.31 27.43 14.56
C GLU A 38 -14.25 26.77 13.64
N ALA A 39 -13.11 26.38 14.20
CA ALA A 39 -12.08 25.68 13.45
C ALA A 39 -12.58 24.32 12.96
N ILE A 40 -13.26 23.54 13.80
CA ILE A 40 -13.82 22.23 13.47
C ILE A 40 -14.82 22.37 12.32
N GLU A 41 -15.77 23.30 12.41
CA GLU A 41 -16.77 23.54 11.35
C GLU A 41 -16.10 23.81 10.00
N LYS A 42 -15.09 24.69 9.99
CA LYS A 42 -14.34 25.01 8.77
C LYS A 42 -13.56 23.82 8.24
N LEU A 43 -12.85 23.09 9.10
CA LEU A 43 -12.03 21.97 8.70
C LEU A 43 -12.88 20.79 8.20
N ASP A 44 -14.02 20.52 8.83
CA ASP A 44 -14.93 19.46 8.40
C ASP A 44 -15.55 19.74 7.04
N SER A 45 -15.80 21.00 6.70
CA SER A 45 -16.31 21.41 5.38
C SER A 45 -15.33 21.16 4.22
N ILE A 46 -14.04 20.94 4.49
CA ILE A 46 -13.04 20.66 3.46
C ILE A 46 -13.29 19.28 2.84
N GLN A 47 -13.61 19.27 1.55
CA GLN A 47 -13.64 18.05 0.75
C GLN A 47 -12.23 17.64 0.34
N CYS A 48 -11.95 16.36 0.51
CA CYS A 48 -10.61 15.82 0.57
C CYS A 48 -10.26 15.13 -0.75
N TYR A 49 -9.47 15.80 -1.60
CA TYR A 49 -9.12 15.30 -2.94
C TYR A 49 -7.63 15.01 -3.12
N ASN A 50 -6.77 15.74 -2.41
CA ASN A 50 -5.34 15.50 -2.40
C ASN A 50 -4.91 15.00 -1.02
N ASP A 51 -3.90 14.14 -1.00
CA ASP A 51 -3.45 13.47 0.21
C ASP A 51 -2.97 14.49 1.26
N LEU A 52 -2.17 15.50 0.86
CA LEU A 52 -1.56 16.49 1.75
C LEU A 52 -2.57 17.36 2.53
N ALA A 53 -3.57 17.93 1.83
CA ALA A 53 -4.61 18.77 2.42
C ALA A 53 -5.45 17.97 3.41
N CYS A 54 -5.67 16.69 3.15
CA CYS A 54 -6.35 15.79 4.07
C CYS A 54 -5.55 15.53 5.34
N ARG A 55 -4.24 15.31 5.22
CA ARG A 55 -3.39 15.11 6.41
C ARG A 55 -3.40 16.35 7.29
N MET A 56 -3.25 17.53 6.67
CA MET A 56 -3.26 18.79 7.40
C MET A 56 -4.63 19.09 8.03
N LYS A 57 -5.73 18.78 7.32
CA LYS A 57 -7.09 18.86 7.87
C LYS A 57 -7.20 18.00 9.13
N TYR A 58 -6.85 16.72 9.04
CA TYR A 58 -6.95 15.81 10.17
C TYR A 58 -6.02 16.18 11.33
N PHE A 59 -4.83 16.69 11.04
CA PHE A 59 -3.92 17.20 12.06
C PHE A 59 -4.52 18.37 12.85
N TYR A 60 -5.10 19.36 12.16
CA TYR A 60 -5.72 20.50 12.85
C TYR A 60 -7.04 20.14 13.54
N LEU A 61 -7.79 19.16 13.01
CA LEU A 61 -8.94 18.61 13.72
C LEU A 61 -8.50 17.91 15.01
N ALA A 62 -7.47 17.06 14.94
CA ALA A 62 -6.89 16.44 16.13
C ALA A 62 -6.49 17.50 17.14
N LYS A 63 -5.76 18.54 16.72
CA LYS A 63 -5.34 19.63 17.60
C LYS A 63 -6.52 20.41 18.22
N ALA A 64 -7.58 20.66 17.47
CA ALA A 64 -8.79 21.30 17.99
C ALA A 64 -9.47 20.42 19.03
N TYR A 65 -9.65 19.12 18.72
CA TYR A 65 -10.25 18.15 19.63
C TYR A 65 -9.39 17.85 20.85
N ALA A 66 -8.06 17.97 20.78
CA ALA A 66 -7.20 17.81 21.95
C ALA A 66 -7.54 18.77 23.10
N ASN A 67 -8.22 19.89 22.79
CA ASN A 67 -8.69 20.88 23.74
C ASN A 67 -10.18 20.75 24.10
N ILE A 68 -10.89 19.76 23.54
CA ILE A 68 -12.33 19.53 23.74
C ILE A 68 -12.60 18.10 24.21
N ASP A 69 -12.15 17.12 23.42
CA ASP A 69 -12.34 15.68 23.62
C ASP A 69 -11.11 14.92 23.10
N THR A 70 -10.35 14.35 24.04
CA THR A 70 -9.10 13.62 23.76
C THR A 70 -9.34 12.34 22.96
N SER A 71 -10.48 11.66 23.13
CA SER A 71 -10.81 10.44 22.38
C SER A 71 -11.02 10.74 20.90
N ILE A 72 -11.76 11.82 20.60
CA ILE A 72 -11.97 12.26 19.22
C ILE A 72 -10.65 12.77 18.61
N SER A 73 -9.82 13.44 19.40
CA SER A 73 -8.48 13.86 18.99
C SER A 73 -7.64 12.68 18.49
N TYR A 74 -7.59 11.58 19.24
CA TYR A 74 -6.84 10.37 18.86
C TYR A 74 -7.30 9.81 17.51
N LYS A 75 -8.61 9.73 17.28
CA LYS A 75 -9.20 9.26 16.02
C LYS A 75 -8.76 10.09 14.81
N TYR A 76 -8.65 11.41 14.96
CA TYR A 76 -8.19 12.28 13.87
C TYR A 76 -6.67 12.26 13.72
N LEU A 77 -5.93 12.10 14.83
CA LEU A 77 -4.48 11.99 14.79
C LEU A 77 -4.02 10.73 14.06
N GLU A 78 -4.66 9.59 14.32
CA GLU A 78 -4.40 8.33 13.60
C GLU A 78 -4.53 8.53 12.08
N LYS A 79 -5.59 9.21 11.62
CA LYS A 79 -5.79 9.55 10.20
C LYS A 79 -4.72 10.50 9.65
N ALA A 80 -4.27 11.46 10.45
CA ALA A 80 -3.22 12.41 10.06
C ALA A 80 -1.84 11.74 9.96
N VAL A 81 -1.55 10.79 10.86
CA VAL A 81 -0.27 10.07 10.93
C VAL A 81 -0.20 8.96 9.89
N MET A 82 -1.26 8.17 9.72
CA MET A 82 -1.34 7.11 8.69
C MET A 82 -1.14 7.62 7.26
N SER A 83 -1.32 8.92 7.05
CA SER A 83 -1.10 9.53 5.76
C SER A 83 0.33 10.05 5.57
N GLY A 84 1.17 10.33 6.59
CA GLY A 84 2.55 10.81 6.33
C GLY A 84 3.40 11.26 7.54
N GLN A 85 4.47 12.02 7.27
CA GLN A 85 5.50 12.46 8.25
C GLN A 85 5.04 13.56 9.25
N LEU A 86 3.80 13.49 9.76
CA LEU A 86 3.28 14.49 10.70
C LEU A 86 3.58 14.17 12.18
N LEU A 87 4.09 12.97 12.47
CA LEU A 87 4.54 12.54 13.81
C LEU A 87 5.47 13.56 14.48
N ARG A 88 6.41 14.16 13.72
CA ARG A 88 7.37 15.14 14.24
C ARG A 88 6.76 16.46 14.74
N TYR A 89 5.48 16.71 14.46
CA TYR A 89 4.76 17.90 14.91
C TYR A 89 3.80 17.60 16.08
N ILE A 90 3.84 16.37 16.60
CA ILE A 90 3.12 15.99 17.79
C ILE A 90 4.07 16.25 18.97
N ASP A 91 3.86 17.38 19.64
CA ASP A 91 4.60 17.80 20.82
C ASP A 91 3.63 18.35 21.88
N HIS A 92 4.14 18.59 23.10
CA HIS A 92 3.35 19.17 24.18
C HIS A 92 2.80 20.57 23.86
N GLU A 93 3.38 21.31 22.93
CA GLU A 93 2.89 22.63 22.54
C GLU A 93 1.63 22.53 21.67
N ASN A 94 1.59 21.54 20.79
CA ASN A 94 0.46 21.26 19.91
C ASN A 94 -0.60 20.39 20.59
N PHE A 95 -0.20 19.53 21.53
CA PHE A 95 -1.03 18.53 22.17
C PHE A 95 -0.77 18.47 23.69
N PRO A 96 -1.13 19.52 24.44
CA PRO A 96 -0.73 19.68 25.85
C PRO A 96 -1.26 18.60 26.79
N TYR A 97 -2.37 17.95 26.43
CA TYR A 97 -3.00 16.87 27.20
C TYR A 97 -2.68 15.47 26.64
N PHE A 98 -1.75 15.35 25.70
CA PHE A 98 -1.20 14.06 25.30
C PHE A 98 -0.15 13.66 26.34
N VAL A 99 -0.53 12.73 27.21
CA VAL A 99 0.32 12.20 28.30
C VAL A 99 0.76 10.76 28.01
N ASP A 100 0.23 10.15 26.95
CA ASP A 100 0.50 8.76 26.64
C ASP A 100 1.64 8.63 25.61
N VAL A 101 2.87 8.58 26.14
CA VAL A 101 4.09 8.34 25.37
C VAL A 101 4.03 6.96 24.68
N ASP A 102 3.39 5.98 25.32
CA ASP A 102 3.27 4.63 24.78
C ASP A 102 2.38 4.65 23.53
N TYR A 103 1.25 5.37 23.55
CA TYR A 103 0.40 5.55 22.37
C TYR A 103 1.12 6.23 21.19
N LEU A 104 1.99 7.22 21.46
CA LEU A 104 2.76 7.88 20.39
C LEU A 104 3.80 6.95 19.78
N ASN A 105 4.45 6.13 20.61
CA ASN A 105 5.38 5.10 20.14
C ASN A 105 4.66 4.05 19.29
N ASP A 106 3.47 3.61 19.71
CA ASP A 106 2.63 2.67 18.96
C ASP A 106 2.23 3.24 17.59
N LEU A 107 1.82 4.51 17.53
CA LEU A 107 1.50 5.19 16.26
C LEU A 107 2.71 5.32 15.33
N GLU A 108 3.89 5.60 15.88
CA GLU A 108 5.13 5.67 15.10
C GLU A 108 5.49 4.29 14.54
N GLU A 109 5.40 3.23 15.36
CA GLU A 109 5.64 1.87 14.93
C GLU A 109 4.66 1.46 13.82
N ASP A 110 3.37 1.71 14.00
CA ASP A 110 2.33 1.46 12.99
C ASP A 110 2.60 2.20 11.67
N PHE A 111 3.03 3.47 11.74
CA PHE A 111 3.41 4.23 10.57
C PHE A 111 4.62 3.62 9.86
N LEU A 112 5.65 3.24 10.61
CA LEU A 112 6.85 2.61 10.05
C LEU A 112 6.55 1.24 9.44
N VAL A 113 5.65 0.47 10.04
CA VAL A 113 5.11 -0.76 9.45
C VAL A 113 4.43 -0.45 8.12
N LYS A 114 3.40 0.40 8.10
CA LYS A 114 2.67 0.77 6.86
C LYS A 114 3.58 1.34 5.77
N LYS A 115 4.59 2.12 6.14
CA LYS A 115 5.60 2.65 5.20
C LYS A 115 6.42 1.52 4.57
N ARG A 116 6.88 0.56 5.37
CA ARG A 116 7.62 -0.63 4.88
C ARG A 116 6.74 -1.48 3.95
N GLU A 117 5.47 -1.68 4.32
CA GLU A 117 4.51 -2.43 3.50
C GLU A 117 4.26 -1.74 2.14
N ASN A 118 4.13 -0.40 2.12
CA ASN A 118 3.97 0.37 0.88
C ASN A 118 5.20 0.30 -0.03
N GLU A 119 6.42 0.36 0.52
CA GLU A 119 7.64 0.22 -0.28
C GLU A 119 7.78 -1.21 -0.82
N LEU A 120 7.49 -2.22 0.02
CA LEU A 120 7.43 -3.61 -0.41
C LEU A 120 6.47 -3.76 -1.59
N PHE A 121 5.24 -3.22 -1.48
CA PHE A 121 4.24 -3.24 -2.54
C PHE A 121 4.73 -2.62 -3.86
N LYS A 122 5.42 -1.47 -3.82
CA LYS A 122 5.95 -0.84 -5.05
C LYS A 122 6.96 -1.73 -5.76
N ILE A 123 7.88 -2.34 -5.02
CA ILE A 123 8.90 -3.25 -5.57
C ILE A 123 8.21 -4.45 -6.21
N LEU A 124 7.31 -5.04 -5.45
CA LEU A 124 6.45 -6.17 -5.81
C LEU A 124 5.67 -5.93 -7.12
N LYS A 125 5.02 -4.76 -7.25
CA LYS A 125 4.31 -4.35 -8.47
C LYS A 125 5.24 -4.17 -9.67
N LYS A 126 6.43 -3.62 -9.45
CA LYS A 126 7.43 -3.39 -10.51
C LYS A 126 7.90 -4.71 -11.11
N ILE A 127 8.22 -5.70 -10.28
CA ILE A 127 8.61 -7.05 -10.70
C ILE A 127 7.53 -7.68 -11.60
N THR A 128 6.28 -7.60 -11.15
CA THR A 128 5.13 -8.16 -11.88
C THR A 128 4.94 -7.52 -13.25
N ASN A 129 4.94 -6.19 -13.29
CA ASN A 129 4.73 -5.47 -14.53
C ASN A 129 5.84 -5.74 -15.55
N GLU A 130 7.08 -5.87 -15.09
CA GLU A 130 8.21 -6.14 -15.97
C GLU A 130 8.17 -7.55 -16.55
N ASP A 131 7.81 -8.56 -15.74
CA ASP A 131 7.59 -9.93 -16.22
C ASP A 131 6.50 -9.97 -17.30
N GLN A 132 5.32 -9.39 -17.01
CA GLN A 132 4.19 -9.38 -17.94
C GLN A 132 4.50 -8.61 -19.23
N ARG A 133 5.18 -7.46 -19.11
CA ARG A 133 5.61 -6.65 -20.26
C ARG A 133 6.51 -7.47 -21.18
N ILE A 134 7.51 -8.15 -20.61
CA ILE A 134 8.44 -8.95 -21.40
C ILE A 134 7.67 -10.07 -22.09
N ARG A 135 6.86 -10.84 -21.37
CA ARG A 135 6.06 -11.94 -21.96
C ARG A 135 5.11 -11.49 -23.08
N GLN A 136 4.52 -10.30 -22.97
CA GLN A 136 3.67 -9.73 -24.03
C GLN A 136 4.46 -9.33 -25.28
N ILE A 137 5.68 -8.80 -25.11
CA ILE A 137 6.60 -8.52 -26.23
C ILE A 137 7.05 -9.84 -26.87
N CYS A 138 7.24 -10.85 -26.03
CA CYS A 138 7.73 -12.17 -26.34
C CYS A 138 6.65 -13.17 -26.79
N ASN A 139 5.77 -12.76 -27.70
CA ASN A 139 4.68 -13.63 -28.19
C ASN A 139 5.13 -14.73 -29.16
N ASP A 140 6.38 -14.70 -29.65
CA ASP A 140 6.94 -15.74 -30.52
C ASP A 140 7.89 -16.69 -29.78
N ARG A 141 8.05 -17.91 -30.29
CA ARG A 141 8.92 -18.94 -29.68
C ARG A 141 10.38 -18.82 -30.13
N SER A 142 10.85 -17.61 -30.46
CA SER A 142 12.24 -17.42 -30.91
C SER A 142 13.23 -17.68 -29.77
N LEU A 143 14.43 -18.16 -30.11
CA LEU A 143 15.51 -18.40 -29.13
C LEU A 143 15.89 -17.12 -28.36
N LYS A 144 15.84 -15.97 -29.06
CA LYS A 144 16.10 -14.64 -28.49
C LYS A 144 15.07 -14.30 -27.41
N CYS A 145 13.80 -14.54 -27.70
CA CYS A 145 12.74 -14.34 -26.75
C CYS A 145 12.86 -15.25 -25.51
N GLY A 146 13.22 -16.52 -25.70
CA GLY A 146 13.50 -17.44 -24.60
C GLY A 146 14.60 -16.92 -23.65
N ASN A 147 15.68 -16.34 -24.20
CA ASN A 147 16.77 -15.77 -23.40
C ASN A 147 16.34 -14.52 -22.62
N GLU A 148 15.53 -13.65 -23.21
CA GLU A 148 15.01 -12.45 -22.53
C GLU A 148 14.08 -12.80 -21.36
N ILE A 149 13.18 -13.78 -21.56
CA ILE A 149 12.32 -14.31 -20.48
C ILE A 149 13.17 -14.89 -19.34
N ASN A 150 14.13 -15.76 -19.66
CA ASN A 150 14.98 -16.40 -18.65
C ASN A 150 15.80 -15.39 -17.84
N PHE A 151 16.29 -14.32 -18.49
CA PHE A 151 17.02 -13.24 -17.82
C PHE A 151 16.15 -12.52 -16.79
N VAL A 152 14.93 -12.15 -17.19
CA VAL A 152 13.96 -11.46 -16.32
C VAL A 152 13.53 -12.35 -15.16
N ASP A 153 13.26 -13.63 -15.43
CA ASP A 153 12.92 -14.63 -14.40
C ASP A 153 14.04 -14.75 -13.35
N SER A 154 15.30 -14.78 -13.78
CA SER A 154 16.46 -14.82 -12.87
C SER A 154 16.55 -13.57 -11.98
N ILE A 155 16.32 -12.37 -12.53
CA ILE A 155 16.34 -11.11 -11.74
C ILE A 155 15.18 -11.08 -10.74
N ASN A 156 13.98 -11.44 -11.20
CA ASN A 156 12.78 -11.47 -10.37
C ASN A 156 12.95 -12.46 -9.22
N TYR A 157 13.52 -13.64 -9.49
CA TYR A 157 13.82 -14.64 -8.48
C TYR A 157 14.76 -14.11 -7.39
N LYS A 158 15.91 -13.54 -7.77
CA LYS A 158 16.88 -12.98 -6.80
C LYS A 158 16.25 -11.88 -5.95
N THR A 159 15.43 -11.04 -6.57
CA THR A 159 14.77 -9.94 -5.88
C THR A 159 13.77 -10.47 -4.86
N LEU A 160 12.94 -11.47 -5.21
CA LEU A 160 12.01 -12.07 -4.27
C LEU A 160 12.70 -12.81 -3.14
N ASP A 161 13.75 -13.59 -3.43
CA ASP A 161 14.45 -14.34 -2.39
C ASP A 161 15.00 -13.38 -1.31
N SER A 162 15.54 -12.24 -1.74
CA SER A 162 15.91 -11.14 -0.86
C SER A 162 14.72 -10.59 -0.07
N LEU A 163 13.60 -10.28 -0.73
CA LEU A 163 12.40 -9.75 -0.05
C LEU A 163 11.83 -10.74 0.97
N VAL A 164 11.76 -12.03 0.65
CA VAL A 164 11.28 -13.09 1.55
C VAL A 164 12.24 -13.26 2.73
N SER A 165 13.55 -13.12 2.52
CA SER A 165 14.52 -13.18 3.62
C SER A 165 14.38 -11.99 4.60
N ILE A 166 14.03 -10.80 4.10
CA ILE A 166 13.91 -9.58 4.90
C ILE A 166 12.55 -9.50 5.60
N TYR A 167 11.47 -9.74 4.85
CA TYR A 167 10.10 -9.48 5.29
C TYR A 167 9.33 -10.75 5.64
N GLY A 168 9.90 -11.94 5.42
CA GLY A 168 9.16 -13.19 5.44
C GLY A 168 8.23 -13.31 4.24
N TRP A 169 7.34 -14.31 4.25
CA TRP A 169 6.31 -14.43 3.23
C TRP A 169 5.36 -13.23 3.30
N PRO A 170 5.17 -12.46 2.22
CA PRO A 170 4.23 -11.36 2.22
C PRO A 170 2.82 -11.95 2.04
N GLY A 171 2.22 -12.38 3.15
CA GLY A 171 0.81 -12.80 3.22
C GLY A 171 -0.13 -11.61 3.43
N PHE A 172 -1.45 -11.86 3.44
CA PHE A 172 -2.48 -10.81 3.58
C PHE A 172 -2.23 -9.85 4.74
N ALA A 173 -1.74 -10.35 5.87
CA ALA A 173 -1.49 -9.53 7.07
C ALA A 173 -0.36 -8.50 6.90
N LYS A 174 0.56 -8.68 5.94
CA LYS A 174 1.74 -7.80 5.73
C LYS A 174 1.65 -6.89 4.51
N ILE A 175 0.66 -7.09 3.64
CA ILE A 175 0.46 -6.25 2.46
C ILE A 175 -0.95 -5.64 2.41
N GLY A 176 -1.82 -6.04 3.34
CA GLY A 176 -3.23 -5.63 3.41
C GLY A 176 -4.11 -6.27 2.33
N TYR A 177 -5.43 -6.19 2.55
CA TYR A 177 -6.45 -6.40 1.52
C TYR A 177 -6.57 -5.11 0.69
N PHE A 178 -5.80 -4.98 -0.39
CA PHE A 178 -6.02 -3.88 -1.33
C PHE A 178 -6.69 -4.41 -2.59
N GLU A 179 -8.02 -4.32 -2.56
CA GLU A 179 -8.99 -4.73 -3.56
C GLU A 179 -8.90 -6.23 -3.97
N PRO A 180 -10.02 -6.98 -3.96
CA PRO A 180 -10.08 -8.36 -4.46
C PRO A 180 -9.51 -8.54 -5.88
N GLU A 181 -9.45 -7.44 -6.64
CA GLU A 181 -9.03 -7.40 -8.05
C GLU A 181 -7.55 -7.04 -8.25
N LYS A 182 -6.84 -6.58 -7.21
CA LYS A 182 -5.47 -6.01 -7.33
C LYS A 182 -4.43 -6.62 -6.40
N SER A 183 -4.78 -7.71 -5.72
CA SER A 183 -3.84 -8.58 -5.00
C SER A 183 -2.97 -9.34 -6.02
N PHE A 184 -2.04 -8.63 -6.69
CA PHE A 184 -1.12 -9.26 -7.61
C PHE A 184 -0.34 -10.36 -6.88
N PRO A 185 -0.46 -11.62 -7.31
CA PRO A 185 0.07 -12.75 -6.58
C PRO A 185 1.54 -12.88 -6.94
N ILE A 186 2.39 -12.11 -6.27
CA ILE A 186 3.82 -12.13 -6.52
C ILE A 186 4.51 -13.44 -6.12
N PRO A 187 3.94 -14.24 -5.19
CA PRO A 187 4.24 -15.66 -5.10
C PRO A 187 4.05 -16.45 -6.40
N GLU A 188 2.98 -16.14 -7.13
CA GLU A 188 2.52 -16.95 -8.25
C GLU A 188 3.41 -16.73 -9.47
N LEU A 189 3.83 -15.50 -9.77
CA LEU A 189 4.74 -15.25 -10.89
C LEU A 189 6.08 -15.97 -10.73
N ILE A 190 6.59 -16.06 -9.51
CA ILE A 190 7.91 -16.67 -9.29
C ILE A 190 7.82 -18.18 -9.26
N ILE A 191 6.72 -18.73 -8.74
CA ILE A 191 6.49 -20.17 -8.74
C ILE A 191 6.06 -20.69 -10.13
N LEU A 192 5.31 -19.90 -10.89
CA LEU A 192 4.92 -20.28 -12.24
C LEU A 192 6.07 -20.25 -13.24
N HIS A 193 7.18 -19.59 -12.91
CA HIS A 193 8.29 -19.37 -13.83
C HIS A 193 9.62 -20.00 -13.40
N SER A 194 9.81 -20.26 -12.11
CA SER A 194 11.05 -20.86 -11.61
C SER A 194 11.17 -22.37 -11.84
N ASP A 195 12.36 -22.91 -11.55
CA ASP A 195 12.70 -24.33 -11.67
C ASP A 195 12.08 -25.20 -10.57
N LYS A 196 12.11 -26.52 -10.76
CA LYS A 196 11.46 -27.47 -9.86
C LYS A 196 11.93 -27.35 -8.41
N PRO A 197 13.24 -27.24 -8.11
CA PRO A 197 13.74 -27.02 -6.75
C PRO A 197 13.20 -25.72 -6.11
N THR A 198 13.19 -24.61 -6.85
CA THR A 198 12.68 -23.33 -6.35
C THR A 198 11.20 -23.39 -6.03
N ASN A 199 10.43 -24.07 -6.88
CA ASN A 199 9.00 -24.27 -6.67
C ASN A 199 8.68 -24.97 -5.36
N TYR A 200 9.43 -26.03 -5.01
CA TYR A 200 9.24 -26.71 -3.73
C TYR A 200 9.62 -25.82 -2.53
N LYS A 201 10.70 -25.04 -2.62
CA LYS A 201 11.12 -24.11 -1.56
C LYS A 201 9.99 -23.16 -1.15
N TYR A 202 9.30 -22.56 -2.12
CA TYR A 202 8.24 -21.60 -1.85
C TYR A 202 6.88 -22.24 -1.55
N LEU A 203 6.59 -23.44 -2.08
CA LEU A 203 5.38 -24.19 -1.72
C LEU A 203 5.26 -24.42 -0.21
N ASP A 204 6.35 -24.79 0.47
CA ASP A 204 6.34 -25.00 1.91
C ASP A 204 6.09 -23.71 2.69
N ILE A 205 6.62 -22.59 2.20
CA ILE A 205 6.42 -21.27 2.79
C ILE A 205 4.95 -20.86 2.66
N ILE A 206 4.33 -21.04 1.49
CA ILE A 206 2.89 -20.78 1.28
C ILE A 206 2.05 -21.63 2.20
N ARG A 207 2.32 -22.94 2.26
CA ARG A 207 1.58 -23.86 3.12
C ARG A 207 1.60 -23.39 4.57
N LYS A 208 2.76 -22.96 5.07
CA LYS A 208 2.89 -22.39 6.42
C LYS A 208 2.11 -21.09 6.61
N SER A 209 1.95 -20.27 5.57
CA SER A 209 1.08 -19.08 5.63
C SER A 209 -0.41 -19.41 5.54
N CYS A 210 -0.83 -20.43 4.77
CA CYS A 210 -2.21 -20.92 4.78
C CYS A 210 -2.62 -21.47 6.16
N LEU A 211 -1.73 -22.20 6.83
CA LEU A 211 -1.95 -22.68 8.20
C LEU A 211 -2.15 -21.54 9.22
N ARG A 212 -1.64 -20.33 8.92
CA ARG A 212 -1.78 -19.13 9.74
C ARG A 212 -2.92 -18.21 9.30
N ASN A 213 -3.75 -18.64 8.35
CA ASN A 213 -4.80 -17.82 7.71
C ASN A 213 -4.26 -16.53 7.04
N GLU A 214 -2.96 -16.50 6.69
CA GLU A 214 -2.34 -15.37 5.98
C GLU A 214 -2.45 -15.52 4.45
N GLU A 215 -2.92 -16.65 3.94
CA GLU A 215 -3.13 -16.93 2.52
C GLU A 215 -4.25 -17.98 2.34
N SER A 216 -4.94 -17.98 1.21
CA SER A 216 -6.06 -18.90 0.97
C SER A 216 -5.58 -20.30 0.54
N TRP A 217 -6.23 -21.34 1.06
CA TRP A 217 -5.99 -22.74 0.62
C TRP A 217 -6.31 -22.96 -0.86
N SER A 218 -7.32 -22.25 -1.40
CA SER A 218 -7.65 -22.29 -2.83
C SER A 218 -6.46 -21.85 -3.69
N LYS A 219 -5.74 -20.81 -3.28
CA LYS A 219 -4.59 -20.29 -4.01
C LYS A 219 -3.38 -21.22 -3.90
N TYR A 220 -3.15 -21.81 -2.74
CA TYR A 220 -2.15 -22.87 -2.58
C TYR A 220 -2.41 -24.05 -3.53
N GLN A 221 -3.66 -24.53 -3.62
CA GLN A 221 -4.05 -25.61 -4.54
C GLN A 221 -3.86 -25.26 -6.02
N MET A 222 -4.17 -24.02 -6.42
CA MET A 222 -3.92 -23.54 -7.78
C MET A 222 -2.43 -23.58 -8.15
N ILE A 223 -1.57 -23.09 -7.25
CA ILE A 223 -0.11 -23.10 -7.44
C ILE A 223 0.42 -24.53 -7.55
N VAL A 224 -0.01 -25.44 -6.65
CA VAL A 224 0.35 -26.87 -6.71
C VAL A 224 -0.08 -27.48 -8.04
N SER A 225 -1.31 -27.20 -8.49
CA SER A 225 -1.83 -27.71 -9.76
C SER A 225 -1.01 -27.25 -10.96
N ASN A 226 -0.61 -25.97 -10.99
CA ASN A 226 0.21 -25.41 -12.06
C ASN A 226 1.63 -26.01 -12.09
N ILE A 227 2.25 -26.22 -10.93
CA ILE A 227 3.55 -26.91 -10.83
C ILE A 227 3.42 -28.35 -11.36
N LEU A 228 2.38 -29.08 -10.93
CA LEU A 228 2.14 -30.45 -11.39
C LEU A 228 1.97 -30.50 -12.92
N MET A 229 1.15 -29.62 -13.49
CA MET A 229 0.97 -29.51 -14.94
C MET A 229 2.30 -29.25 -15.67
N ARG A 230 3.21 -28.47 -15.08
CA ARG A 230 4.52 -28.15 -15.67
C ARG A 230 5.51 -29.31 -15.59
N TYR A 231 5.48 -30.11 -14.51
CA TYR A 231 6.51 -31.11 -14.23
C TYR A 231 6.09 -32.59 -14.39
N ASN A 232 4.81 -32.93 -14.60
CA ASN A 232 4.28 -34.22 -15.10
C ASN A 232 2.73 -34.24 -15.06
N PHE A 233 2.00 -34.46 -16.15
CA PHE A 233 1.71 -35.79 -16.70
C PHE A 233 1.60 -35.73 -18.24
N LYS A 234 2.44 -36.48 -18.96
CA LYS A 234 1.97 -37.14 -20.20
C LYS A 234 0.69 -37.86 -19.79
N ARG A 235 -0.44 -37.60 -20.45
CA ARG A 235 -1.60 -38.50 -20.39
C ARG A 235 -1.12 -39.88 -20.86
N THR A 236 -0.66 -40.73 -19.95
CA THR A 236 -0.74 -42.16 -20.17
C THR A 236 -2.22 -42.48 -20.15
N ASN A 237 -2.73 -42.78 -21.34
CA ASN A 237 -4.08 -43.28 -21.58
C ASN A 237 -4.45 -44.31 -20.51
N ILE A 238 -5.53 -44.05 -19.78
CA ILE A 238 -6.37 -45.06 -19.16
C ILE A 238 -7.68 -45.03 -19.92
#